data_AF-G3YD48-F1
#
_entry.id   AF-G3YD48-F1
#
_cell.length_a   1.000
_cell.length_b   1.000
_cell.length_c   1.000
_cell.angle_alpha   90.00
_cell.angle_beta   90.00
_cell.angle_gamma   90.00
#
_symmetry.space_group_name_H-M   'P 1'
#
loop_
_entity.id
_entity.type
_entity.pdbx_description
1 polymer ?
#
loop_
_entity_poly.entity_id
_entity_poly.type
_entity_poly.pdbx_seq_one_letter_code
_entity_poly.pdbx_strand_id
1 'polypeptide(L)'
;MHFSSFTSLLVATLAACSVASPVDVGKRGEITVGFRRADKVDLLLISHRYCVIKADQAAFDKIPKVWIPEKNKHNQRMWNQKDEKRIDEYIESLHEHPSSSLRFSIMPHGRDRSRQQMLIVPELADKKHFTIHCYEKKEDVKEGAVHYDSWHPKGEKGN
;
A
#
# COMPACT_ATOMS: atom_id res chain seq x y z
N MET A 1 12.93 -52.74 63.28
CA MET A 1 14.15 -51.93 63.05
C MET A 1 13.79 -50.80 62.09
N HIS A 2 14.06 -49.57 62.52
CA HIS A 2 14.34 -48.34 61.75
C HIS A 2 13.29 -47.61 60.87
N PHE A 3 12.91 -46.42 61.37
CA PHE A 3 12.79 -45.06 60.76
C PHE A 3 12.09 -44.89 59.39
N SER A 4 10.96 -44.17 59.32
CA SER A 4 10.81 -42.69 59.24
C SER A 4 11.28 -42.08 57.92
N SER A 5 10.41 -41.31 57.26
CA SER A 5 10.55 -39.85 57.11
C SER A 5 9.93 -39.33 55.81
N PHE A 6 8.98 -38.40 55.97
CA PHE A 6 8.66 -37.18 55.20
C PHE A 6 9.11 -37.10 53.72
N THR A 7 8.30 -36.59 52.79
CA THR A 7 8.08 -35.14 52.65
C THR A 7 6.92 -34.86 51.68
N SER A 8 5.95 -34.06 52.13
CA SER A 8 4.94 -33.40 51.29
C SER A 8 5.60 -32.37 50.36
N LEU A 9 5.20 -32.31 49.09
CA LEU A 9 5.28 -31.07 48.33
C LEU A 9 3.89 -30.66 47.85
N LEU A 10 3.37 -29.63 48.51
CA LEU A 10 2.29 -28.78 48.01
C LEU A 10 2.76 -28.12 46.70
N VAL A 11 2.06 -28.36 45.61
CA VAL A 11 2.14 -27.50 44.42
C VAL A 11 1.02 -26.47 44.54
N ALA A 12 1.39 -25.25 44.91
CA ALA A 12 0.49 -24.10 44.90
C ALA A 12 0.22 -23.68 43.45
N THR A 13 -1.01 -23.87 42.97
CA THR A 13 -1.48 -23.29 41.71
C THR A 13 -1.68 -21.79 41.89
N LEU A 14 -0.78 -20.97 41.35
CA LEU A 14 -0.97 -19.53 41.19
C LEU A 14 -2.05 -19.30 40.12
N ALA A 15 -3.27 -19.01 40.55
CA ALA A 15 -4.30 -18.41 39.72
C ALA A 15 -3.89 -16.97 39.40
N ALA A 16 -3.19 -16.76 38.29
CA ALA A 16 -3.00 -15.45 37.73
C ALA A 16 -4.27 -15.03 36.98
N CYS A 17 -5.15 -14.28 37.65
CA CYS A 17 -6.15 -13.47 36.98
C CYS A 17 -5.43 -12.34 36.23
N SER A 18 -4.93 -12.63 35.03
CA SER A 18 -4.57 -11.59 34.08
C SER A 18 -5.86 -10.97 33.59
N VAL A 19 -6.26 -9.88 34.25
CA VAL A 19 -7.20 -8.90 33.70
C VAL A 19 -6.53 -8.36 32.45
N ALA A 20 -6.81 -8.98 31.31
CA ALA A 20 -6.44 -8.44 30.03
C ALA A 20 -7.29 -7.18 29.85
N SER A 21 -6.73 -6.04 30.23
CA SER A 21 -7.21 -4.75 29.74
C SER A 21 -7.40 -4.90 28.22
N PRO A 22 -8.54 -4.46 27.66
CA PRO A 22 -8.70 -4.49 26.21
C PRO A 22 -7.57 -3.66 25.63
N VAL A 23 -6.57 -4.34 25.09
CA VAL A 23 -5.58 -3.72 24.23
C VAL A 23 -6.40 -3.17 23.09
N ASP A 24 -6.37 -1.85 22.93
CA ASP A 24 -6.86 -1.21 21.72
C ASP A 24 -6.02 -1.80 20.58
N VAL A 25 -6.56 -2.82 19.91
CA VAL A 25 -5.98 -3.44 18.73
C VAL A 25 -6.19 -2.43 17.60
N GLY A 26 -5.50 -1.29 17.70
CA GLY A 26 -5.34 -0.37 16.60
C GLY A 26 -4.88 -1.19 15.42
N LYS A 27 -5.74 -1.28 14.39
CA LYS A 27 -5.63 -2.06 13.15
C LYS A 27 -4.18 -2.37 12.77
N ARG A 28 -3.61 -3.41 13.38
CA ARG A 28 -2.22 -3.80 13.12
C ARG A 28 -2.17 -4.31 11.69
N GLY A 29 -1.49 -3.58 10.82
CA GLY A 29 -1.31 -3.96 9.42
C GLY A 29 -1.90 -3.01 8.40
N GLU A 30 -2.60 -1.93 8.76
CA GLU A 30 -3.05 -0.96 7.75
C GLU A 30 -1.94 0.06 7.43
N ILE A 31 -1.63 0.28 6.14
CA ILE A 31 -0.69 1.30 5.67
C ILE A 31 -1.27 2.25 4.66
N THR A 32 -0.75 3.47 4.65
CA THR A 32 -1.06 4.50 3.66
C THR A 32 -0.26 4.25 2.39
N VAL A 33 -0.96 4.06 1.27
CA VAL A 33 -0.33 3.79 -0.02
C VAL A 33 -0.47 4.93 -1.02
N GLY A 34 -1.25 5.97 -0.69
CA GLY A 34 -1.33 7.15 -1.53
C GLY A 34 -2.30 8.20 -1.03
N PHE A 35 -2.16 9.38 -1.62
CA PHE A 35 -3.04 10.53 -1.40
C PHE A 35 -3.61 11.03 -2.72
N ARG A 36 -4.89 11.43 -2.72
CA ARG A 36 -5.55 12.03 -3.88
C ARG A 36 -6.45 13.17 -3.43
N ARG A 37 -6.43 14.27 -4.18
CA ARG A 37 -7.49 15.27 -4.11
C ARG A 37 -8.60 14.81 -5.03
N ALA A 38 -9.80 14.67 -4.49
CA ALA A 38 -10.98 14.32 -5.25
C ALA A 38 -11.91 15.54 -5.28
N ASP A 39 -12.37 15.88 -6.47
CA ASP A 39 -13.34 16.95 -6.66
C ASP A 39 -14.70 16.31 -6.87
N LYS A 40 -15.65 16.61 -5.98
CA LYS A 40 -17.05 16.26 -6.20
C LYS A 40 -17.74 17.47 -6.81
N VAL A 41 -18.25 17.31 -8.02
CA VAL A 41 -19.05 18.33 -8.72
C VAL A 41 -20.51 17.96 -8.54
N ASP A 42 -21.18 18.62 -7.60
CA ASP A 42 -22.65 18.63 -7.54
C ASP A 42 -23.15 19.94 -8.18
N LEU A 43 -24.39 19.94 -8.69
CA LEU A 43 -25.00 20.98 -9.55
C LEU A 43 -24.85 22.45 -9.10
N LEU A 44 -24.41 22.74 -7.87
CA LEU A 44 -24.19 24.09 -7.34
C LEU A 44 -22.90 24.27 -6.52
N LEU A 45 -22.09 23.22 -6.30
CA LEU A 45 -20.90 23.27 -5.43
C LEU A 45 -19.81 22.29 -5.89
N ILE A 46 -18.59 22.80 -6.02
CA ILE A 46 -17.37 21.97 -6.11
C ILE A 46 -16.89 21.75 -4.67
N SER A 47 -16.98 20.53 -4.16
CA SER A 47 -16.34 20.17 -2.88
C SER A 47 -15.03 19.45 -3.14
N HIS A 48 -13.94 20.00 -2.59
CA HIS A 48 -12.63 19.39 -2.62
C HIS A 48 -12.48 18.47 -1.41
N ARG A 49 -12.13 17.20 -1.65
CA ARG A 49 -11.85 16.23 -0.60
C ARG A 49 -10.41 15.75 -0.69
N TYR A 50 -9.81 15.55 0.47
CA TYR A 50 -8.48 14.97 0.61
C TYR A 50 -8.64 13.50 0.96
N CYS A 51 -8.37 12.63 0.01
CA CYS A 51 -8.54 11.20 0.16
C CYS A 51 -7.20 10.52 0.40
N VAL A 52 -7.20 9.64 1.39
CA VAL A 52 -6.13 8.74 1.77
C VAL A 52 -6.51 7.35 1.26
N ILE A 53 -5.61 6.73 0.52
CA ILE A 53 -5.74 5.35 0.10
C ILE A 53 -4.92 4.51 1.07
N LYS A 54 -5.58 3.53 1.69
CA LYS A 54 -4.94 2.58 2.61
C LYS A 54 -5.05 1.17 2.09
N ALA A 55 -4.18 0.30 2.57
CA ALA A 55 -4.20 -1.13 2.28
C ALA A 55 -3.78 -1.92 3.51
N ASP A 56 -4.19 -3.19 3.57
CA ASP A 56 -3.53 -4.16 4.44
C ASP A 56 -2.10 -4.40 3.93
N GLN A 57 -1.11 -4.24 4.80
CA GLN A 57 0.33 -4.34 4.53
C GLN A 57 0.67 -5.71 3.95
N ALA A 58 0.18 -6.79 4.57
CA ALA A 58 0.52 -8.13 4.15
C ALA A 58 -0.09 -8.47 2.78
N ALA A 59 -1.29 -7.96 2.49
CA ALA A 59 -1.89 -8.05 1.16
C ALA A 59 -1.12 -7.18 0.16
N PHE A 60 -0.79 -5.94 0.51
CA PHE A 60 -0.09 -4.99 -0.34
C PHE A 60 1.32 -5.46 -0.72
N ASP A 61 2.05 -6.06 0.21
CA ASP A 61 3.41 -6.57 -0.02
C ASP A 61 3.43 -7.68 -1.06
N LYS A 62 2.36 -8.49 -1.13
CA LYS A 62 2.21 -9.56 -2.12
C LYS A 62 1.86 -9.07 -3.52
N ILE A 63 1.39 -7.84 -3.67
CA ILE A 63 1.07 -7.30 -4.99
C ILE A 63 2.39 -6.99 -5.72
N PRO A 64 2.62 -7.55 -6.91
CA PRO A 64 3.75 -7.17 -7.75
C PRO A 64 3.82 -5.66 -7.99
N LYS A 65 5.03 -5.11 -7.93
CA LYS A 65 5.29 -3.68 -8.10
C LYS A 65 6.25 -3.52 -9.26
N VAL A 66 5.84 -2.79 -10.28
CA VAL A 66 6.59 -2.63 -11.52
C VAL A 66 6.84 -1.16 -11.79
N TRP A 67 8.08 -0.82 -12.13
CA TRP A 67 8.46 0.50 -12.59
C TRP A 67 8.32 0.57 -14.11
N ILE A 68 7.52 1.52 -14.60
CA ILE A 68 7.34 1.78 -16.02
C ILE A 68 8.22 2.98 -16.39
N PRO A 69 9.25 2.81 -17.23
CA PRO A 69 10.11 3.91 -17.63
C PRO A 69 9.35 4.92 -18.50
N GLU A 70 9.88 6.15 -18.63
CA GLU A 70 9.29 7.14 -19.52
C GLU A 70 9.28 6.65 -20.98
N LYS A 71 10.37 5.98 -21.38
CA LYS A 71 10.59 5.42 -22.70
C LYS A 71 11.15 4.01 -22.62
N ASN A 72 10.85 3.17 -23.60
CA ASN A 72 11.48 1.86 -23.73
C ASN A 72 12.87 1.94 -24.37
N LYS A 73 13.52 0.77 -24.52
CA LYS A 73 14.81 0.59 -25.21
C LYS A 73 14.84 1.08 -26.67
N HIS A 74 13.68 1.26 -27.30
CA HIS A 74 13.54 1.80 -28.65
C HIS A 74 13.23 3.31 -28.66
N ASN A 75 13.40 4.00 -27.53
CA ASN A 75 13.11 5.43 -27.35
C ASN A 75 11.61 5.77 -27.61
N GLN A 76 10.72 4.78 -27.53
CA GLN A 76 9.29 4.98 -27.67
C GLN A 76 8.70 5.30 -26.30
N ARG A 77 7.82 6.30 -26.26
CA ARG A 77 7.13 6.69 -25.03
C ARG A 77 6.25 5.55 -24.50
N MET A 78 6.29 5.30 -23.19
CA MET A 78 5.47 4.27 -22.54
C MET A 78 4.09 4.80 -22.16
N TRP A 79 4.03 5.97 -21.54
CA TRP A 79 2.78 6.60 -21.08
C TRP A 79 2.16 7.50 -22.15
N ASN A 80 0.87 7.83 -21.99
CA ASN A 80 0.08 8.68 -22.90
C ASN A 80 0.04 8.13 -24.34
N GLN A 81 -0.08 6.81 -24.47
CA GLN A 81 -0.31 6.10 -25.72
C GLN A 81 -1.83 6.01 -26.00
N LYS A 82 -2.20 5.56 -27.20
CA LYS A 82 -3.61 5.29 -27.55
C LYS A 82 -4.19 4.11 -26.76
N ASP A 83 -3.33 3.15 -26.42
CA ASP A 83 -3.63 1.94 -25.66
C ASP A 83 -2.46 1.60 -24.71
N GLU A 84 -2.66 0.61 -23.83
CA GLU A 84 -1.64 0.19 -22.85
C GLU A 84 -0.74 -0.94 -23.35
N LYS A 85 -0.84 -1.35 -24.63
CA LYS A 85 -0.20 -2.57 -25.15
C LYS A 85 1.31 -2.63 -24.88
N ARG A 86 2.01 -1.51 -25.05
CA ARG A 86 3.47 -1.44 -24.80
C ARG A 86 3.82 -1.58 -23.32
N ILE A 87 2.97 -1.04 -22.44
CA ILE A 87 3.16 -1.17 -20.99
C ILE A 87 2.94 -2.63 -20.59
N ASP A 88 1.92 -3.26 -21.14
CA ASP A 88 1.59 -4.66 -20.84
C ASP A 88 2.70 -5.60 -21.33
N GLU A 89 3.15 -5.47 -22.59
CA GLU A 89 4.28 -6.23 -23.14
C GLU A 89 5.56 -6.05 -22.31
N TYR A 90 5.78 -4.84 -21.78
CA TYR A 90 6.91 -4.55 -20.92
C TYR A 90 6.78 -5.24 -19.54
N ILE A 91 5.61 -5.17 -18.91
CA ILE A 91 5.34 -5.85 -17.64
C ILE A 91 5.50 -7.36 -17.79
N GLU A 92 5.00 -7.93 -18.88
CA GLU A 92 5.14 -9.36 -19.20
C GLU A 92 6.61 -9.74 -19.42
N SER A 93 7.42 -8.87 -20.05
CA SER A 93 8.85 -9.10 -20.21
C SER A 93 9.61 -9.14 -18.88
N LEU A 94 9.02 -8.60 -17.81
CA LEU A 94 9.53 -8.71 -16.44
C LEU A 94 9.01 -9.96 -15.73
N HIS A 95 8.26 -10.86 -16.38
CA HIS A 95 7.58 -12.00 -15.76
C HIS A 95 6.54 -11.61 -14.70
N GLU A 96 5.89 -10.46 -14.88
CA GLU A 96 4.76 -10.02 -14.07
C GLU A 96 3.48 -9.97 -14.91
N HIS A 97 2.32 -9.86 -14.25
CA HIS A 97 1.03 -9.78 -14.95
C HIS A 97 0.47 -8.35 -14.95
N PRO A 98 0.09 -7.78 -16.12
CA PRO A 98 -0.39 -6.39 -16.20
C PRO A 98 -1.60 -6.06 -15.34
N SER A 99 -2.58 -6.96 -15.27
CA SER A 99 -3.82 -6.79 -14.51
C SER A 99 -3.69 -7.04 -13.00
N SER A 100 -2.52 -7.46 -12.52
CA SER A 100 -2.29 -7.70 -11.10
C SER A 100 -1.05 -7.00 -10.54
N SER A 101 -0.51 -6.03 -11.27
CA SER A 101 0.70 -5.30 -10.87
C SER A 101 0.40 -3.83 -10.57
N LEU A 102 0.94 -3.31 -9.48
CA LEU A 102 1.01 -1.87 -9.24
C LEU A 102 2.06 -1.27 -10.17
N ARG A 103 1.71 -0.17 -10.83
CA ARG A 103 2.59 0.49 -11.80
C ARG A 103 3.13 1.79 -11.21
N PHE A 104 4.45 1.93 -11.18
CA PHE A 104 5.18 3.09 -10.68
C PHE A 104 5.83 3.83 -11.84
N SER A 105 5.90 5.16 -11.78
CA SER A 105 6.61 5.97 -12.77
C SER A 105 6.92 7.35 -12.21
N ILE A 106 7.89 8.04 -12.81
CA ILE A 106 7.97 9.51 -12.72
C ILE A 106 6.86 10.11 -13.58
N MET A 107 6.26 11.22 -13.14
CA MET A 107 5.41 12.01 -14.02
C MET A 107 6.27 12.75 -15.05
N PRO A 108 6.14 12.45 -16.36
CA PRO A 108 7.02 13.04 -17.37
C PRO A 108 6.79 14.55 -17.58
N HIS A 109 5.66 15.09 -17.12
CA HIS A 109 5.24 16.47 -17.40
C HIS A 109 5.05 17.35 -16.15
N GLY A 110 5.47 16.87 -14.98
CA GLY A 110 5.49 17.69 -13.78
C GLY A 110 6.64 18.70 -13.83
N ARG A 111 6.45 19.90 -13.25
CA ARG A 111 7.57 20.83 -12.94
C ARG A 111 8.63 20.16 -12.05
N ASP A 112 8.22 19.12 -11.33
CA ASP A 112 9.05 18.34 -10.43
C ASP A 112 9.14 16.88 -10.94
N ARG A 113 10.25 16.57 -11.62
CA ARG A 113 10.55 15.21 -12.12
C ARG A 113 11.09 14.28 -11.03
N SER A 114 11.20 14.74 -9.78
CA SER A 114 11.54 13.88 -8.64
C SER A 114 10.32 13.10 -8.13
N ARG A 115 9.12 13.51 -8.52
CA ARG A 115 7.88 12.94 -8.01
C ARG A 115 7.52 11.63 -8.70
N GLN A 116 7.53 10.59 -7.89
CA GLN A 116 7.01 9.28 -8.25
C GLN A 116 5.49 9.26 -8.12
N GLN A 117 4.85 8.46 -8.97
CA GLN A 117 3.44 8.14 -8.90
C GLN A 117 3.23 6.65 -8.91
N MET A 118 2.13 6.24 -8.29
CA MET A 118 1.61 4.88 -8.31
C MET A 118 0.24 4.88 -8.99
N LEU A 119 0.05 3.94 -9.90
CA LEU A 119 -1.20 3.60 -10.54
C LEU A 119 -1.68 2.23 -10.03
N ILE A 120 -2.92 2.20 -9.55
CA ILE A 120 -3.65 0.98 -9.20
C ILE A 120 -4.50 0.64 -10.41
N VAL A 121 -4.23 -0.49 -11.08
CA VAL A 121 -5.01 -0.92 -12.24
C VAL A 121 -6.43 -1.33 -11.84
N PRO A 122 -7.45 -1.21 -12.72
CA PRO A 122 -8.85 -1.47 -12.37
C PRO A 122 -9.07 -2.84 -11.70
N GLU A 123 -8.47 -3.89 -12.25
CA GLU A 123 -8.62 -5.25 -11.74
C GLU A 123 -8.02 -5.44 -10.33
N LEU A 124 -7.03 -4.63 -9.94
CA LEU A 124 -6.52 -4.59 -8.57
C LEU A 124 -7.41 -3.79 -7.63
N ALA A 125 -8.00 -2.70 -8.12
CA ALA A 125 -8.92 -1.88 -7.35
C ALA A 125 -10.19 -2.68 -6.95
N ASP A 126 -10.70 -3.49 -7.88
CA ASP A 126 -11.92 -4.28 -7.68
C ASP A 126 -11.75 -5.42 -6.66
N LYS A 127 -10.52 -5.89 -6.44
CA LYS A 127 -10.21 -6.94 -5.46
C LYS A 127 -10.27 -6.49 -4.00
N LYS A 128 -10.71 -5.25 -3.72
CA LYS A 128 -10.89 -4.66 -2.37
C LYS A 128 -9.62 -4.69 -1.50
N HIS A 129 -8.45 -4.69 -2.11
CA HIS A 129 -7.17 -4.56 -1.38
C HIS A 129 -6.96 -3.16 -0.79
N PHE A 130 -7.76 -2.18 -1.23
CA PHE A 130 -7.61 -0.78 -0.90
C PHE A 130 -8.88 -0.22 -0.26
N THR A 131 -8.70 0.60 0.76
CA THR A 131 -9.75 1.41 1.38
C THR A 131 -9.47 2.88 1.13
N ILE A 132 -10.53 3.67 0.93
CA ILE A 132 -10.42 5.11 0.67
C ILE A 132 -11.10 5.86 1.80
N HIS A 133 -10.34 6.73 2.46
CA HIS A 133 -10.83 7.62 3.52
C HIS A 133 -10.67 9.06 3.07
N CYS A 134 -11.78 9.79 2.93
CA CYS A 134 -11.78 11.17 2.46
C CYS A 134 -12.13 12.15 3.58
N TYR A 135 -11.40 13.25 3.62
CA TYR A 135 -11.52 14.33 4.59
C TYR A 135 -11.88 15.63 3.87
N GLU A 136 -12.62 16.51 4.52
CA GLU A 136 -12.97 17.81 3.96
C GLU A 136 -11.77 18.77 3.95
N LYS A 137 -10.97 18.74 5.03
CA LYS A 137 -9.82 19.62 5.19
C LYS A 137 -8.53 18.82 5.09
N LYS A 138 -7.47 19.47 4.60
CA LYS A 138 -6.16 18.85 4.43
C LYS A 138 -5.52 18.54 5.79
N GLU A 139 -5.76 19.42 6.74
CA GLU A 139 -5.20 19.39 8.10
C GLU A 139 -5.71 18.18 8.89
N ASP A 140 -6.87 17.63 8.50
CA ASP A 140 -7.46 16.44 9.11
C ASP A 140 -6.79 15.15 8.62
N VAL A 141 -5.98 15.22 7.55
CA VAL A 141 -5.16 14.11 7.08
C VAL A 141 -3.94 14.00 8.00
N LYS A 142 -4.07 13.19 9.06
CA LYS A 142 -3.02 12.98 10.08
C LYS A 142 -1.85 12.10 9.62
N GLU A 143 -1.84 11.65 8.37
CA GLU A 143 -0.91 10.63 7.86
C GLU A 143 0.25 11.26 7.08
N GLY A 144 1.44 10.67 7.24
CA GLY A 144 2.71 11.19 6.74
C GLY A 144 2.91 11.06 5.22
N ALA A 145 4.14 11.26 4.74
CA ALA A 145 4.48 11.07 3.33
C ALA A 145 4.55 9.58 2.97
N VAL A 146 4.19 9.22 1.73
CA VAL A 146 4.42 7.86 1.20
C VAL A 146 5.76 7.82 0.47
N HIS A 147 6.63 6.91 0.90
CA HIS A 147 7.96 6.70 0.33
C HIS A 147 7.90 5.57 -0.71
N TYR A 148 7.46 5.87 -1.93
CA TYR A 148 7.32 4.89 -3.02
C TYR A 148 8.63 4.19 -3.41
N ASP A 149 9.75 4.83 -3.16
CA ASP A 149 11.10 4.29 -3.35
C ASP A 149 11.42 3.12 -2.41
N SER A 150 10.82 3.07 -1.22
CA SER A 150 11.03 1.99 -0.25
C SER A 150 10.46 0.63 -0.68
N TRP A 151 9.64 0.58 -1.72
CA TRP A 151 8.94 -0.64 -2.15
C TRP A 151 9.61 -1.38 -3.31
N HIS A 152 10.78 -0.92 -3.75
CA HIS A 152 11.65 -1.61 -4.71
C HIS A 152 10.92 -2.18 -5.95
N PRO A 153 10.19 -1.35 -6.72
CA PRO A 153 9.48 -1.83 -7.90
C PRO A 153 10.47 -2.40 -8.94
N LYS A 154 10.09 -3.52 -9.54
CA LYS A 154 10.86 -4.22 -10.57
C LYS A 154 10.85 -3.46 -11.88
N GLY A 155 11.98 -3.46 -12.60
CA GLY A 155 12.12 -2.76 -13.88
C GLY A 155 13.21 -1.69 -13.81
N GLU A 156 13.63 -1.24 -14.99
CA GLU A 156 14.65 -0.22 -15.12
C GLU A 156 14.02 1.16 -15.04
N LYS A 157 14.60 2.06 -14.23
CA LYS A 157 14.03 3.40 -14.07
C LYS A 157 14.03 4.25 -15.35
N GLY A 158 14.82 3.84 -16.34
CA GLY A 158 15.11 4.63 -17.53
C GLY A 158 15.95 5.85 -17.19
N ASN A 159 16.56 6.46 -18.19
CA ASN A 159 17.25 7.75 -18.10
C ASN A 159 16.32 8.88 -18.58
#